data_AF-A0A850P1E8-F1
#
_entry.id   AF-A0A850P1E8-F1
#
_cell.length_a   1.000
_cell.length_b   1.000
_cell.length_c   1.000
_cell.angle_alpha   90.00
_cell.angle_beta   90.00
_cell.angle_gamma   90.00
#
_symmetry.space_group_name_H-M   'P 1'
#
loop_
_entity.id
_entity.type
_entity.pdbx_description
1 polymer ?
#
loop_
_entity_poly.entity_id
_entity_poly.type
_entity_poly.pdbx_seq_one_letter_code
_entity_poly.pdbx_strand_id
1 'polypeptide(L)'
;MSAFNTLSVPASTENALTMSSLEIAKLTGKRHDHVVRDIEKMLGDVGEGLPKFGDTYTNPQNGQEYRCYNLPRDLTYNLILGYRADLRLKVVRRWMELEAQQAPAIKAPANMVEALTLALEQQKALEAKDQEIAELAPQASALQKLASLEGVHNLRSAAQQCGWPERKFINRLIELGWLYIHSVTGRKCAYADKIKAGLMESKNVEVKRSGYVEGVGQPMITQKGLAKIRTIIGDVPDDDTTLAAGLVQKATPRPFAHRSGATPT
;
A
#
# COMPACT_ATOMS: atom_id res chain seq x y z
N MET A 1 22.08 10.32 41.17
CA MET A 1 22.11 8.89 40.79
C MET A 1 20.74 8.30 41.08
N SER A 2 19.74 8.61 40.23
CA SER A 2 18.37 8.13 40.40
C SER A 2 18.08 7.15 39.28
N ALA A 3 17.87 5.89 39.66
CA ALA A 3 17.60 4.77 38.78
C ALA A 3 16.23 4.94 38.12
N PHE A 4 16.19 5.00 36.79
CA PHE A 4 14.95 4.84 36.03
C PHE A 4 14.68 3.35 35.84
N ASN A 5 13.69 2.87 36.58
CA ASN A 5 13.14 1.53 36.52
C ASN A 5 12.44 1.34 35.15
N THR A 6 12.99 0.49 34.29
CA THR A 6 12.33 0.06 33.04
C THR A 6 11.15 -0.84 33.40
N LEU A 7 9.94 -0.30 33.26
CA LEU A 7 8.71 -1.09 33.29
C LEU A 7 8.68 -2.00 32.06
N SER A 8 9.08 -3.26 32.26
CA SER A 8 8.79 -4.38 31.37
C SER A 8 7.28 -4.57 31.34
N VAL A 9 6.62 -4.09 30.27
CA VAL A 9 5.24 -4.44 29.97
C VAL A 9 5.22 -5.94 29.66
N PRO A 10 4.50 -6.78 30.44
CA PRO A 10 4.24 -8.13 29.98
C PRO A 10 3.33 -8.03 28.77
N ALA A 11 3.80 -8.53 27.62
CA ALA A 11 2.98 -8.73 26.45
C ALA A 11 1.83 -9.66 26.83
N SER A 12 0.68 -9.08 27.15
CA SER A 12 -0.60 -9.77 27.19
C SER A 12 -0.77 -10.42 25.83
N THR A 13 -0.66 -11.74 25.77
CA THR A 13 -1.03 -12.53 24.59
C THR A 13 -2.50 -12.23 24.32
N GLU A 14 -2.75 -11.34 23.36
CA GLU A 14 -4.05 -11.28 22.71
C GLU A 14 -4.40 -12.70 22.28
N ASN A 15 -5.69 -13.04 22.34
CA ASN A 15 -6.30 -14.31 21.95
C ASN A 15 -5.96 -14.66 20.49
N ALA A 16 -4.70 -14.94 20.17
CA ALA A 16 -4.25 -15.23 18.83
C ALA A 16 -4.75 -16.63 18.49
N LEU A 17 -5.62 -16.71 17.49
CA LEU A 17 -6.11 -17.98 16.99
C LEU A 17 -4.91 -18.83 16.58
N THR A 18 -4.74 -19.96 17.26
CA THR A 18 -3.67 -20.91 16.99
C THR A 18 -4.26 -22.31 16.87
N MET A 19 -3.58 -23.16 16.12
CA MET A 19 -3.92 -24.57 16.01
C MET A 19 -2.75 -25.42 16.49
N SER A 20 -3.04 -26.37 17.38
CA SER A 20 -2.01 -27.23 17.96
C SER A 20 -1.56 -28.32 16.99
N SER A 21 -0.29 -28.70 17.08
CA SER A 21 0.28 -29.85 16.35
C SER A 21 -0.49 -31.17 16.59
N LEU A 22 -1.12 -31.33 17.76
CA LEU A 22 -1.99 -32.46 18.08
C LEU A 22 -3.29 -32.43 17.30
N GLU A 23 -3.90 -31.26 17.19
CA GLU A 23 -5.11 -31.06 16.39
C GLU A 23 -4.81 -31.31 14.91
N ILE A 24 -3.68 -30.83 14.40
CA ILE A 24 -3.21 -31.12 13.03
C ILE A 24 -2.99 -32.62 12.85
N ALA A 25 -2.36 -33.32 13.80
CA ALA A 25 -2.15 -34.76 13.74
C ALA A 25 -3.48 -35.53 13.68
N LYS A 26 -4.47 -35.15 14.51
CA LYS A 26 -5.81 -35.73 14.51
C LYS A 26 -6.54 -35.51 13.18
N LEU A 27 -6.50 -34.30 12.63
CA LEU A 27 -7.16 -33.96 11.37
C LEU A 27 -6.52 -34.68 10.18
N THR A 28 -5.19 -34.80 10.20
CA THR A 28 -4.42 -35.36 9.09
C THR A 28 -4.25 -36.88 9.16
N GLY A 29 -4.49 -37.49 10.33
CA GLY A 29 -4.24 -38.91 10.58
C GLY A 29 -2.75 -39.28 10.62
N LYS A 30 -1.84 -38.30 10.61
CA LYS A 30 -0.39 -38.52 10.75
C LYS A 30 -0.04 -38.77 12.22
N ARG A 31 1.00 -39.57 12.47
CA ARG A 31 1.63 -39.65 13.80
C ARG A 31 2.11 -38.26 14.23
N HIS A 32 1.86 -37.90 15.48
CA HIS A 32 2.24 -36.61 16.04
C HIS A 32 3.75 -36.34 15.92
N ASP A 33 4.59 -37.35 16.14
CA ASP A 33 6.06 -37.26 15.95
C ASP A 33 6.47 -36.77 14.55
N HIS A 34 5.72 -37.16 13.50
CA HIS A 34 5.98 -36.71 12.13
C HIS A 34 5.55 -35.27 11.91
N VAL A 35 4.41 -34.87 12.48
CA VAL A 35 3.95 -33.48 12.43
C VAL A 35 4.93 -32.55 13.15
N VAL A 36 5.42 -32.96 14.33
CA VAL A 36 6.45 -32.23 15.08
C VAL A 36 7.71 -32.01 14.24
N ARG A 37 8.22 -33.08 13.60
CA ARG A 37 9.38 -32.99 12.72
C ARG A 37 9.15 -32.06 11.52
N ASP A 38 7.98 -32.16 10.88
CA ASP A 38 7.61 -31.31 9.74
C ASP A 38 7.56 -29.83 10.16
N ILE A 39 7.08 -29.54 11.38
CA ILE A 39 7.05 -28.20 11.97
C ILE A 39 8.46 -27.67 12.26
N GLU A 40 9.31 -28.46 12.92
CA GLU A 40 10.69 -28.08 13.24
C GLU A 40 11.49 -27.75 11.96
N LYS A 41 11.32 -28.56 10.92
CA LYS A 41 11.93 -28.31 9.61
C LYS A 41 11.40 -27.02 8.98
N MET A 42 10.08 -26.85 8.93
CA MET A 42 9.45 -25.66 8.35
C MET A 42 9.88 -24.38 9.08
N LEU A 43 9.90 -24.38 10.42
CA LEU A 43 10.36 -23.23 11.21
C LEU A 43 11.84 -22.92 10.95
N GLY A 44 12.68 -23.95 10.80
CA GLY A 44 14.08 -23.80 10.40
C GLY A 44 14.25 -23.16 9.02
N ASP A 45 13.44 -23.58 8.04
CA ASP A 45 13.48 -23.05 6.67
C ASP A 45 12.97 -21.59 6.58
N VAL A 46 11.98 -21.22 7.40
CA VAL A 46 11.43 -19.85 7.47
C VAL A 46 12.33 -18.92 8.32
N GLY A 47 13.23 -19.48 9.14
CA GLY A 47 14.07 -18.71 10.07
C GLY A 47 13.32 -18.23 11.31
N GLU A 48 12.18 -18.83 11.62
CA GLU A 48 11.44 -18.56 12.85
C GLU A 48 11.93 -19.47 13.99
N GLY A 49 12.30 -18.87 15.13
CA GLY A 49 12.86 -19.61 16.26
C GLY A 49 11.89 -20.60 16.87
N LEU A 50 12.31 -21.87 17.00
CA LEU A 50 11.54 -22.97 17.60
C LEU A 50 10.90 -22.66 18.98
N PRO A 51 11.53 -21.89 19.89
CA PRO A 51 10.95 -21.61 21.20
C PRO A 51 9.70 -20.73 21.17
N LYS A 52 9.44 -20.00 20.08
CA LYS A 52 8.33 -19.04 20.00
C LYS A 52 6.95 -19.70 20.01
N PHE A 53 6.87 -20.94 19.54
CA PHE A 53 5.61 -21.67 19.35
C PHE A 53 5.56 -22.99 20.12
N GLY A 54 6.61 -23.30 20.89
CA GLY A 54 6.73 -24.54 21.64
C GLY A 54 5.87 -24.53 22.90
N ASP A 55 5.22 -25.65 23.14
CA ASP A 55 4.35 -25.92 24.29
C ASP A 55 4.55 -27.39 24.72
N THR A 56 3.98 -27.81 25.85
CA THR A 56 4.04 -29.21 26.32
C THR A 56 2.66 -29.77 26.60
N TYR A 57 2.48 -31.07 26.37
CA TYR A 57 1.24 -31.77 26.73
C TYR A 57 1.53 -33.08 27.43
N THR A 58 0.68 -33.44 28.39
CA THR A 58 0.73 -34.73 29.07
C THR A 58 -0.06 -35.76 28.27
N ASN A 59 0.59 -36.86 27.90
CA ASN A 59 -0.08 -37.93 27.18
C ASN A 59 -0.95 -38.76 28.15
N PRO A 60 -2.26 -38.91 27.87
CA PRO A 60 -3.19 -39.60 28.77
C PRO A 60 -2.91 -41.10 28.94
N GLN A 61 -2.12 -41.72 28.06
CA GLN A 61 -1.84 -43.16 28.12
C GLN A 61 -0.70 -43.52 29.07
N ASN A 62 0.28 -42.65 29.26
CA ASN A 62 1.49 -42.95 30.02
C ASN A 62 1.86 -41.87 31.06
N GLY A 63 1.10 -40.77 31.15
CA GLY A 63 1.35 -39.68 32.08
C GLY A 63 2.64 -38.91 31.82
N GLN A 64 3.31 -39.13 30.68
CA GLN A 64 4.55 -38.45 30.33
C GLN A 64 4.28 -37.18 29.52
N GLU A 65 5.16 -36.20 29.68
CA GLU A 65 5.09 -34.94 28.94
C GLU A 65 5.82 -35.03 27.59
N TYR A 66 5.17 -34.54 26.54
CA TYR A 66 5.70 -34.47 25.19
C TYR A 66 5.59 -33.03 24.67
N ARG A 67 6.47 -32.67 23.74
CA ARG A 67 6.49 -31.34 23.11
C ARG A 67 5.33 -31.21 22.12
N CYS A 68 4.62 -30.11 22.16
CA CYS A 68 3.66 -29.69 21.13
C CYS A 68 4.02 -28.30 20.61
N TYR A 69 3.42 -27.92 19.49
CA TYR A 69 3.56 -26.59 18.92
C TYR A 69 2.18 -25.98 18.64
N ASN A 70 2.02 -24.70 18.95
CA ASN A 70 0.82 -23.92 18.65
C ASN A 70 1.14 -22.92 17.55
N LEU A 71 0.62 -23.18 16.35
CA LEU A 71 0.98 -22.42 15.16
C LEU A 71 -0.11 -21.38 14.82
N PRO A 72 0.27 -20.16 14.44
CA PRO A 72 -0.64 -19.17 13.87
C PRO A 72 -1.09 -19.60 12.46
N ARG A 73 -2.10 -18.89 11.95
CA ARG A 73 -2.72 -19.16 10.64
C ARG A 73 -1.71 -19.31 9.50
N ASP A 74 -0.76 -18.39 9.39
CA ASP A 74 0.16 -18.37 8.26
C ASP A 74 1.11 -19.58 8.27
N LEU A 75 1.64 -19.92 9.46
CA LEU A 75 2.55 -21.05 9.64
C LEU A 75 1.83 -22.39 9.48
N THR A 76 0.58 -22.50 9.90
CA THR A 76 -0.21 -23.71 9.61
C THR A 76 -0.45 -23.87 8.12
N TYR A 77 -0.85 -22.83 7.39
CA TYR A 77 -1.02 -22.93 5.95
C TYR A 77 0.28 -23.30 5.24
N ASN A 78 1.40 -22.71 5.64
CA ASN A 78 2.72 -23.06 5.10
C ASN A 78 3.03 -24.56 5.30
N LEU A 79 2.84 -25.09 6.51
CA LEU A 79 3.02 -26.52 6.81
C LEU A 79 2.19 -27.42 5.88
N ILE A 80 0.94 -27.06 5.63
CA ILE A 80 -0.02 -27.90 4.90
C ILE A 80 0.15 -27.81 3.37
N LEU A 81 0.82 -26.77 2.86
CA LEU A 81 1.17 -26.69 1.43
C LEU A 81 1.98 -27.90 0.96
N GLY A 82 2.77 -28.51 1.85
CA GLY A 82 3.51 -29.75 1.57
C GLY A 82 2.70 -31.05 1.73
N TYR A 83 1.46 -30.99 2.23
CA TYR A 83 0.63 -32.17 2.47
C TYR A 83 -0.28 -32.50 1.28
N ARG A 84 -0.80 -33.74 1.24
CA ARG A 84 -1.81 -34.20 0.29
C ARG A 84 -3.05 -33.28 0.30
N ALA A 85 -3.68 -33.10 -0.86
CA ALA A 85 -4.84 -32.23 -1.04
C ALA A 85 -6.00 -32.55 -0.07
N ASP A 86 -6.29 -33.84 0.16
CA ASP A 86 -7.36 -34.30 1.07
C ASP A 86 -7.14 -33.81 2.51
N LEU A 87 -5.89 -33.89 2.98
CA LEU A 87 -5.50 -33.48 4.33
C LEU A 87 -5.50 -31.96 4.45
N ARG A 88 -5.10 -31.27 3.37
CA ARG A 88 -5.12 -29.81 3.30
C ARG A 88 -6.51 -29.25 3.49
N LEU A 89 -7.48 -29.80 2.79
CA LEU A 89 -8.86 -29.35 2.89
C LEU A 89 -9.42 -29.50 4.32
N LYS A 90 -9.10 -30.60 5.03
CA LYS A 90 -9.55 -30.80 6.42
C LYS A 90 -9.03 -29.72 7.36
N VAL A 91 -7.76 -29.39 7.25
CA VAL A 91 -7.14 -28.38 8.13
C VAL A 91 -7.62 -26.97 7.76
N VAL A 92 -7.79 -26.68 6.47
CA VAL A 92 -8.38 -25.41 6.01
C VAL A 92 -9.81 -25.24 6.54
N ARG A 93 -10.66 -26.27 6.44
CA ARG A 93 -12.02 -26.23 6.99
C ARG A 93 -12.03 -25.95 8.49
N ARG A 94 -11.14 -26.60 9.23
CA ARG A 94 -11.00 -26.35 10.67
C ARG A 94 -10.60 -24.90 10.97
N TRP A 95 -9.67 -24.34 10.20
CA TRP A 95 -9.31 -22.93 10.34
C TRP A 95 -10.48 -21.99 10.04
N MET A 96 -11.26 -22.27 9.00
CA MET A 96 -12.48 -21.49 8.71
C MET A 96 -13.49 -21.56 9.87
N GLU A 97 -13.64 -22.71 10.53
CA GLU A 97 -14.50 -22.84 11.71
C GLU A 97 -14.00 -22.01 12.90
N LEU A 98 -12.69 -22.06 13.17
CA LEU A 98 -12.06 -21.28 14.24
C LEU A 98 -12.18 -19.77 13.95
N GLU A 99 -11.98 -19.36 12.69
CA GLU A 99 -12.17 -17.98 12.26
C GLU A 99 -13.63 -17.56 12.35
N ALA A 100 -14.60 -18.42 12.04
CA ALA A 100 -16.01 -18.12 12.19
C ALA A 100 -16.44 -17.99 13.67
N GLN A 101 -15.78 -18.72 14.58
CA GLN A 101 -16.02 -18.61 16.02
C GLN A 101 -15.41 -17.36 16.65
N GLN A 102 -14.33 -16.84 16.07
CA GLN A 102 -13.61 -15.68 16.57
C GLN A 102 -13.87 -14.39 15.79
N ALA A 103 -14.41 -14.49 14.58
CA ALA A 103 -15.03 -13.36 13.91
C ALA A 103 -15.96 -12.71 14.93
N PRO A 104 -15.92 -11.37 15.09
CA PRO A 104 -16.89 -10.69 15.92
C PRO A 104 -18.23 -11.13 15.37
N ALA A 105 -18.92 -12.00 16.11
CA ALA A 105 -20.28 -12.29 15.80
C ALA A 105 -20.90 -10.90 15.72
N ILE A 106 -21.41 -10.54 14.54
CA ILE A 106 -22.62 -9.73 14.51
C ILE A 106 -23.56 -10.60 15.33
N LYS A 107 -23.54 -10.40 16.66
CA LYS A 107 -24.35 -11.16 17.59
C LYS A 107 -25.73 -10.81 17.11
N ALA A 108 -26.36 -11.74 16.39
CA ALA A 108 -27.77 -11.65 16.16
C ALA A 108 -28.34 -11.42 17.57
N PRO A 109 -28.97 -10.26 17.80
CA PRO A 109 -29.33 -9.85 19.15
C PRO A 109 -30.18 -10.96 19.74
N ALA A 110 -29.73 -11.53 20.86
CA ALA A 110 -30.39 -12.68 21.46
C ALA A 110 -31.81 -12.31 21.93
N ASN A 111 -32.04 -11.02 22.17
CA ASN A 111 -33.30 -10.42 22.57
C ASN A 111 -33.64 -9.21 21.70
N MET A 112 -34.94 -9.00 21.43
CA MET A 112 -35.45 -7.87 20.64
C MET A 112 -35.03 -6.50 21.21
N VAL A 113 -34.80 -6.40 22.52
CA VAL A 113 -34.31 -5.19 23.18
C VAL A 113 -32.86 -4.86 22.79
N GLU A 114 -31.98 -5.86 22.76
CA GLU A 114 -30.58 -5.68 22.35
C GLU A 114 -30.46 -5.32 20.86
N ALA A 115 -31.41 -5.80 20.04
CA ALA A 115 -31.51 -5.46 18.63
C ALA A 115 -31.79 -3.97 18.45
N LEU A 116 -32.76 -3.48 19.21
CA LEU A 116 -33.20 -2.09 19.16
C LEU A 116 -32.13 -1.14 19.70
N THR A 117 -31.41 -1.52 20.76
CA THR A 117 -30.31 -0.69 21.29
C THR A 117 -29.16 -0.57 20.29
N LEU A 118 -28.77 -1.68 19.65
CA LEU A 118 -27.71 -1.67 18.63
C LEU A 118 -28.12 -0.85 17.40
N ALA A 119 -29.36 -1.01 16.93
CA ALA A 119 -29.89 -0.22 15.82
C ALA A 119 -29.90 1.29 16.15
N LEU A 120 -30.25 1.64 17.39
CA LEU A 120 -30.28 3.03 17.84
C LEU A 120 -28.88 3.64 17.96
N GLU A 121 -27.89 2.88 18.43
CA GLU A 121 -26.49 3.30 18.43
C GLU A 121 -25.94 3.50 17.02
N GLN A 122 -26.26 2.60 16.09
CA GLN A 122 -25.90 2.72 14.69
C GLN A 122 -26.56 3.94 14.05
N GLN A 123 -27.85 4.17 14.32
CA GLN A 123 -28.59 5.34 13.84
C GLN A 123 -27.94 6.64 14.33
N LYS A 124 -27.61 6.73 15.62
CA LYS A 124 -26.91 7.89 16.19
C LYS A 124 -25.53 8.09 15.57
N ALA A 125 -24.80 7.01 15.29
CA ALA A 125 -23.49 7.10 14.64
C ALA A 125 -23.60 7.57 13.18
N LEU A 126 -24.64 7.17 12.47
CA LEU A 126 -24.93 7.67 11.12
C LEU A 126 -25.30 9.15 11.17
N GLU A 127 -26.19 9.55 12.07
CA GLU A 127 -26.59 10.95 12.25
C GLU A 127 -25.41 11.85 12.62
N ALA A 128 -24.51 11.39 13.50
CA ALA A 128 -23.30 12.13 13.84
C ALA A 128 -22.36 12.31 12.64
N LYS A 129 -22.20 11.28 11.81
CA LYS A 129 -21.43 11.38 10.56
C LYS A 129 -22.09 12.29 9.54
N ASP A 130 -23.41 12.23 9.41
CA ASP A 130 -24.17 13.09 8.51
C ASP A 130 -24.08 14.56 8.94
N GLN A 131 -24.05 14.84 10.24
CA GLN A 131 -23.78 16.18 10.77
C GLN A 131 -22.38 16.67 10.42
N GLU A 132 -21.35 15.83 10.60
CA GLU A 132 -19.98 16.17 10.21
C GLU A 132 -19.87 16.43 8.70
N ILE A 133 -20.53 15.62 7.88
CA ILE A 133 -20.60 15.83 6.42
C ILE A 133 -21.34 17.14 6.09
N ALA A 134 -22.42 17.45 6.78
CA ALA A 134 -23.19 18.68 6.57
C ALA A 134 -22.38 19.94 6.91
N GLU A 135 -21.54 19.89 7.94
CA GLU A 135 -20.63 20.98 8.31
C GLU A 135 -19.48 21.15 7.30
N LEU A 136 -18.95 20.06 6.77
CA LEU A 136 -17.87 20.07 5.78
C LEU A 136 -18.36 20.37 4.34
N ALA A 137 -19.64 20.13 4.05
CA ALA A 137 -20.26 20.40 2.75
C ALA A 137 -20.07 21.84 2.24
N PRO A 138 -20.32 22.91 3.01
CA PRO A 138 -20.07 24.27 2.55
C PRO A 138 -18.59 24.52 2.24
N GLN A 139 -17.66 23.96 3.03
CA GLN A 139 -16.22 24.09 2.79
C GLN A 139 -15.79 23.37 1.50
N ALA A 140 -16.27 22.14 1.29
CA ALA A 140 -16.04 21.39 0.05
C ALA A 140 -16.62 22.12 -1.16
N SER A 141 -17.83 22.70 -1.03
CA SER A 141 -18.46 23.47 -2.11
C SER A 141 -17.69 24.75 -2.44
N ALA A 142 -17.13 25.43 -1.43
CA ALA A 142 -16.31 26.62 -1.62
C ALA A 142 -14.98 26.28 -2.31
N LEU A 143 -14.34 25.18 -1.91
CA LEU A 143 -13.13 24.67 -2.58
C LEU A 143 -13.40 24.25 -4.03
N GLN A 144 -14.54 23.63 -4.31
CA GLN A 144 -14.94 23.31 -5.68
C GLN A 144 -15.19 24.57 -6.52
N LYS A 145 -15.81 25.61 -5.94
CA LYS A 145 -15.99 26.90 -6.61
C LYS A 145 -14.66 27.57 -6.90
N LEU A 146 -13.73 27.56 -5.95
CA LEU A 146 -12.36 28.04 -6.17
C LEU A 146 -11.66 27.23 -7.27
N ALA A 147 -11.79 25.89 -7.27
CA ALA A 147 -11.22 25.04 -8.31
C ALA A 147 -11.89 25.21 -9.69
N SER A 148 -13.11 25.76 -9.74
CA SER A 148 -13.86 26.05 -10.96
C SER A 148 -13.57 27.43 -11.56
N LEU A 149 -12.84 28.30 -10.85
CA LEU A 149 -12.39 29.56 -11.43
C LEU A 149 -11.46 29.28 -12.62
N GLU A 150 -11.67 30.01 -13.71
CA GLU A 150 -10.88 29.86 -14.93
C GLU A 150 -9.46 30.41 -14.69
N GLY A 151 -8.51 29.49 -14.52
CA GLY A 151 -7.10 29.79 -14.38
C GLY A 151 -6.26 28.64 -14.90
N VAL A 152 -5.30 28.98 -15.76
CA VAL A 152 -4.41 28.03 -16.41
C VAL A 152 -2.97 28.38 -16.01
N HIS A 153 -2.28 27.46 -15.34
CA HIS A 153 -0.96 27.68 -14.78
C HIS A 153 0.10 26.86 -15.52
N ASN A 154 1.26 27.48 -15.78
CA ASN A 154 2.42 26.74 -16.27
C ASN A 154 2.98 25.82 -15.17
N LEU A 155 3.79 24.82 -15.55
CA LEU A 155 4.32 23.82 -14.61
C LEU A 155 5.08 24.43 -13.43
N ARG A 156 5.77 25.56 -13.63
CA ARG A 156 6.50 26.30 -12.58
C ARG A 156 5.54 26.93 -11.58
N SER A 157 4.56 27.67 -12.08
CA SER A 157 3.55 28.35 -11.28
C SER A 157 2.69 27.35 -10.51
N ALA A 158 2.35 26.22 -11.14
CA ALA A 158 1.65 25.12 -10.48
C ALA A 158 2.48 24.52 -9.34
N ALA A 159 3.78 24.29 -9.55
CA ALA A 159 4.68 23.79 -8.50
C ALA A 159 4.74 24.75 -7.30
N GLN A 160 4.85 26.06 -7.55
CA GLN A 160 4.87 27.10 -6.52
C GLN A 160 3.55 27.14 -5.72
N GLN A 161 2.40 27.03 -6.38
CA GLN A 161 1.09 27.00 -5.70
C GLN A 161 0.88 25.72 -4.87
N CYS A 162 1.45 24.60 -5.30
CA CYS A 162 1.45 23.36 -4.53
C CYS A 162 2.48 23.38 -3.38
N GLY A 163 3.41 24.34 -3.34
CA GLY A 163 4.49 24.40 -2.35
C GLY A 163 5.66 23.46 -2.66
N TRP A 164 5.75 22.89 -3.87
CA TRP A 164 6.76 21.90 -4.23
C TRP A 164 7.92 22.50 -5.04
N PRO A 165 9.17 22.00 -4.89
CA PRO A 165 10.26 22.35 -5.78
C PRO A 165 9.97 21.92 -7.23
N GLU A 166 10.18 22.83 -8.20
CA GLU A 166 9.80 22.66 -9.61
C GLU A 166 10.24 21.30 -10.20
N ARG A 167 11.49 20.89 -9.96
CA ARG A 167 12.04 19.66 -10.52
C ARG A 167 11.40 18.40 -9.93
N LYS A 168 11.18 18.36 -8.62
CA LYS A 168 10.53 17.24 -7.92
C LYS A 168 9.07 17.13 -8.37
N PHE A 169 8.37 18.26 -8.45
CA PHE A 169 6.99 18.33 -8.92
C PHE A 169 6.82 17.76 -10.33
N ILE A 170 7.68 18.17 -11.27
CA ILE A 170 7.61 17.68 -12.66
C ILE A 170 7.89 16.18 -12.74
N ASN A 171 8.90 15.68 -12.01
CA ASN A 171 9.20 14.26 -11.98
C ASN A 171 8.01 13.47 -11.43
N ARG A 172 7.38 13.96 -10.36
CA ARG A 172 6.19 13.34 -9.78
C ARG A 172 5.02 13.31 -10.75
N LEU A 173 4.81 14.37 -11.54
CA LEU A 173 3.78 14.38 -12.59
C LEU A 173 4.08 13.42 -13.74
N ILE A 174 5.35 13.14 -14.03
CA ILE A 174 5.72 12.12 -15.02
C ILE A 174 5.42 10.72 -14.47
N GLU A 175 5.79 10.44 -13.22
CA GLU A 175 5.48 9.18 -12.54
C GLU A 175 3.98 8.90 -12.45
N LEU A 176 3.18 9.93 -12.15
CA LEU A 176 1.72 9.83 -12.05
C LEU A 176 1.02 9.75 -13.41
N GLY A 177 1.76 9.81 -14.52
CA GLY A 177 1.18 9.76 -15.88
C GLY A 177 0.36 11.00 -16.24
N TRP A 178 0.78 12.18 -15.76
CA TRP A 178 0.21 13.47 -16.17
C TRP A 178 0.99 14.10 -17.32
N LEU A 179 2.31 13.94 -17.29
CA LEU A 179 3.24 14.42 -18.31
C LEU A 179 4.04 13.26 -18.90
N TYR A 180 4.41 13.38 -20.17
CA TYR A 180 5.43 12.54 -20.79
C TYR A 180 6.47 13.40 -21.52
N ILE A 181 7.63 12.82 -21.78
CA ILE A 181 8.69 13.45 -22.56
C ILE A 181 8.60 12.91 -23.97
N HIS A 182 8.41 13.80 -24.95
CA HIS A 182 8.37 13.42 -26.36
C HIS A 182 9.75 12.90 -26.79
N SER A 183 9.80 11.69 -27.37
CA SER A 183 11.05 10.98 -27.66
C SER A 183 11.96 11.71 -28.64
N VAL A 184 11.39 12.41 -29.63
CA VAL A 184 12.15 13.08 -30.70
C VAL A 184 12.59 14.49 -30.30
N THR A 185 11.76 15.21 -29.55
CA THR A 185 11.96 16.65 -29.28
C THR A 185 12.40 16.93 -27.86
N GLY A 186 12.32 15.94 -26.96
CA GLY A 186 12.61 16.09 -25.52
C GLY A 186 11.64 17.02 -24.78
N ARG A 187 10.56 17.45 -25.44
CA ARG A 187 9.58 18.40 -24.87
C ARG A 187 8.61 17.66 -23.96
N LYS A 188 8.17 18.35 -22.90
CA LYS A 188 7.16 17.81 -21.96
C LYS A 188 5.78 18.06 -22.55
N CYS A 189 4.99 17.01 -22.67
CA CYS A 189 3.63 17.05 -23.22
C CYS A 189 2.65 16.46 -22.20
N ALA A 190 1.41 16.95 -22.20
CA ALA A 190 0.35 16.42 -21.35
C ALA A 190 -0.31 15.19 -21.99
N TYR A 191 -0.69 14.20 -21.18
CA TYR A 191 -1.45 13.05 -21.68
C TYR A 191 -2.86 13.46 -22.11
N ALA A 192 -3.32 12.91 -23.23
CA ALA A 192 -4.64 13.23 -23.80
C ALA A 192 -5.80 12.98 -22.83
N ASP A 193 -5.70 11.97 -21.97
CA ASP A 193 -6.75 11.65 -20.98
C ASP A 193 -6.93 12.77 -19.96
N LYS A 194 -5.83 13.42 -19.54
CA LYS A 194 -5.88 14.54 -18.60
C LYS A 194 -6.42 15.81 -19.26
N ILE A 195 -6.17 15.98 -20.56
CA ILE A 195 -6.74 17.07 -21.36
C ILE A 195 -8.25 16.87 -21.52
N LYS A 196 -8.69 15.66 -21.92
CA LYS A 196 -10.13 15.32 -22.03
C LYS A 196 -10.87 15.47 -20.70
N ALA A 197 -10.21 15.17 -19.58
CA ALA A 197 -10.77 15.34 -18.24
C ALA A 197 -10.86 16.81 -17.78
N GLY A 198 -10.36 17.77 -18.56
CA GLY A 198 -10.32 19.20 -18.21
C GLY A 198 -9.33 19.53 -17.07
N LEU A 199 -8.35 18.66 -16.83
CA LEU A 199 -7.34 18.84 -15.77
C LEU A 199 -6.08 19.54 -16.31
N MET A 200 -5.85 19.46 -17.61
CA MET A 200 -4.72 20.07 -18.30
C MET A 200 -5.15 20.63 -19.64
N GLU A 201 -4.44 21.62 -20.14
CA GLU A 201 -4.63 22.20 -21.46
C GLU A 201 -3.29 22.32 -22.18
N SER A 202 -3.30 22.23 -23.51
CA SER A 202 -2.11 22.44 -24.33
C SER A 202 -2.21 23.81 -24.99
N LYS A 203 -1.44 24.79 -24.50
CA LYS A 203 -1.36 26.12 -25.11
C LYS A 203 -0.34 26.10 -26.24
N ASN A 204 -0.74 26.48 -27.45
CA ASN A 204 0.21 26.64 -28.55
C ASN A 204 1.04 27.90 -28.35
N VAL A 205 2.37 27.74 -28.34
CA VAL A 205 3.35 28.81 -28.20
C VAL A 205 4.32 28.71 -29.36
N GLU A 206 4.58 29.84 -30.01
CA GLU A 206 5.58 29.94 -31.06
C GLU A 206 6.97 30.05 -30.46
N VAL A 207 7.85 29.13 -30.83
CA VAL A 207 9.25 29.14 -30.42
C VAL A 207 10.09 29.50 -31.65
N LYS A 208 10.75 30.67 -31.57
CA LYS A 208 11.70 31.11 -32.60
C LYS A 208 13.03 30.42 -32.36
N ARG A 209 13.51 29.66 -33.34
CA ARG A 209 14.85 29.03 -33.31
C ARG A 209 15.58 29.43 -34.59
N SER A 210 16.89 29.69 -34.49
CA SER A 210 17.76 30.22 -35.57
C SER A 210 17.25 29.92 -37.00
N GLY A 211 16.49 30.87 -37.58
CA GLY A 211 15.98 30.83 -38.95
C GLY A 211 14.50 30.40 -39.16
N TYR A 212 13.82 29.75 -38.23
CA TYR A 212 12.43 29.27 -38.40
C TYR A 212 11.57 29.41 -37.13
N VAL A 213 10.24 29.50 -37.32
CA VAL A 213 9.25 29.56 -36.23
C VAL A 213 8.50 28.24 -36.15
N GLU A 214 8.56 27.57 -35.00
CA GLU A 214 7.79 26.34 -34.74
C GLU A 214 6.66 26.63 -33.74
N GLY A 215 5.44 26.20 -34.06
CA GLY A 215 4.33 26.16 -33.10
C GLY A 215 4.46 24.93 -32.20
N VAL A 216 4.46 25.13 -30.87
CA VAL A 216 4.70 24.08 -29.88
C VAL A 216 3.60 24.09 -28.83
N GLY A 217 3.02 22.92 -28.53
CA GLY A 217 2.09 22.76 -27.42
C GLY A 217 2.81 22.75 -26.07
N GLN A 218 2.59 23.78 -25.25
CA GLN A 218 3.06 23.85 -23.88
C GLN A 218 1.98 23.28 -22.93
N PRO A 219 2.30 22.31 -22.07
CA PRO A 219 1.35 21.78 -21.10
C PRO A 219 1.08 22.81 -20.01
N MET A 220 -0.20 23.07 -19.78
CA MET A 220 -0.70 23.91 -18.72
C MET A 220 -1.65 23.12 -17.83
N ILE A 221 -1.70 23.47 -16.55
CA ILE A 221 -2.54 22.82 -15.53
C ILE A 221 -3.70 23.76 -15.21
N THR A 222 -4.93 23.24 -15.24
CA THR A 222 -6.12 24.01 -14.85
C THR A 222 -6.23 24.05 -13.32
N GLN A 223 -7.01 24.99 -12.75
CA GLN A 223 -7.23 25.01 -11.30
C GLN A 223 -7.86 23.72 -10.76
N LYS A 224 -8.77 23.10 -11.51
CA LYS A 224 -9.30 21.75 -11.22
C LYS A 224 -8.20 20.69 -11.23
N GLY A 225 -7.29 20.76 -12.21
CA GLY A 225 -6.09 19.92 -12.26
C GLY A 225 -5.22 20.09 -11.02
N LEU A 226 -4.97 21.33 -10.62
CA LEU A 226 -4.13 21.68 -9.47
C LEU A 226 -4.72 21.20 -8.15
N ALA A 227 -6.03 21.38 -7.93
CA ALA A 227 -6.72 20.85 -6.77
C ALA A 227 -6.59 19.33 -6.66
N LYS A 228 -6.75 18.62 -7.79
CA LYS A 228 -6.59 17.16 -7.84
C LYS A 228 -5.13 16.72 -7.65
N ILE A 229 -4.18 17.47 -8.17
CA ILE A 229 -2.76 17.19 -7.95
C ILE A 229 -2.43 17.33 -6.46
N ARG A 230 -2.93 18.38 -5.80
CA ARG A 230 -2.69 18.61 -4.37
C ARG A 230 -3.26 17.51 -3.48
N THR A 231 -4.45 17.00 -3.78
CA THR A 231 -5.01 15.87 -3.03
C THR A 231 -4.23 14.56 -3.23
N ILE A 232 -3.64 14.35 -4.41
CA ILE A 232 -2.87 13.14 -4.73
C ILE A 232 -1.45 13.20 -4.14
N ILE A 233 -0.81 14.36 -4.23
CA ILE A 233 0.60 14.51 -3.90
C ILE A 233 0.81 14.80 -2.39
N GLY A 234 -0.17 15.40 -1.72
CA GLY A 234 -0.04 15.80 -0.32
C GLY A 234 0.95 16.95 -0.12
N ASP A 235 1.29 17.23 1.14
CA ASP A 235 2.33 18.20 1.47
C ASP A 235 3.71 17.65 1.10
N VAL A 236 4.68 18.56 0.91
CA VAL A 236 6.05 18.20 0.53
C VAL A 236 6.57 17.17 1.53
N PRO A 237 7.02 15.98 1.10
CA PRO A 237 7.68 15.05 2.00
C PRO A 237 8.93 15.76 2.55
N ASP A 238 9.00 15.90 3.88
CA ASP A 238 10.15 16.46 4.57
C ASP A 238 11.43 15.80 4.05
N ASP A 239 12.43 16.63 3.73
CA ASP A 239 13.69 16.20 3.14
C ASP A 239 14.51 15.36 4.15
N ASP A 240 14.18 14.08 4.28
CA ASP A 240 15.14 13.09 4.77
C ASP A 240 16.15 12.80 3.66
N THR A 241 17.22 13.59 3.68
CA THR A 241 18.61 13.14 3.64
C THR A 241 18.78 11.62 3.43
N THR A 242 18.67 11.09 2.19
CA THR A 242 19.26 9.78 1.76
C THR A 242 18.97 9.42 0.28
N LEU A 243 19.03 10.37 -0.66
CA LEU A 243 19.12 10.02 -2.09
C LEU A 243 20.23 10.78 -2.83
N ALA A 244 21.32 11.06 -2.13
CA ALA A 244 22.62 11.33 -2.74
C ALA A 244 23.45 10.03 -2.70
N ALA A 245 23.23 9.08 -3.61
CA ALA A 245 24.19 7.98 -3.83
C ALA A 245 24.05 7.19 -5.14
N GLY A 246 22.89 7.13 -5.79
CA GLY A 246 22.66 6.07 -6.78
C GLY A 246 21.99 6.50 -8.07
N LEU A 247 22.60 7.39 -8.86
CA LEU A 247 22.48 7.45 -10.34
C LEU A 247 23.35 8.58 -10.93
N VAL A 248 24.65 8.58 -10.59
CA VAL A 248 25.68 9.14 -11.48
C VAL A 248 26.37 7.95 -12.15
N GLN A 249 25.73 7.38 -13.17
CA GLN A 249 26.47 6.65 -14.18
C GLN A 249 26.70 7.60 -15.35
N LYS A 250 27.97 8.01 -15.48
CA LYS A 250 28.51 8.76 -16.62
C LYS A 250 28.04 8.09 -17.91
N ALA A 251 27.15 8.74 -18.65
CA ALA A 251 27.02 8.48 -20.07
C ALA A 251 28.29 9.03 -20.74
N THR A 252 29.20 8.14 -21.09
CA THR A 252 30.34 8.42 -21.96
C THR A 252 29.83 9.09 -23.24
N PRO A 253 30.43 10.20 -23.71
CA PRO A 253 30.05 10.79 -24.99
C PRO A 253 30.31 9.76 -26.08
N ARG A 254 29.27 9.35 -26.82
CA ARG A 254 29.44 8.58 -28.05
C ARG A 254 30.22 9.46 -29.04
N PRO A 255 31.32 8.97 -29.64
CA PRO A 255 32.10 9.78 -30.56
C PRO A 255 31.21 10.17 -31.76
N PHE A 256 31.18 11.47 -32.05
CA PHE A 256 30.60 12.00 -33.29
C PHE A 256 31.32 11.34 -34.47
N ALA A 257 30.60 10.53 -35.24
CA ALA A 257 31.10 10.08 -36.53
C ALA A 257 31.23 11.30 -37.45
N HIS A 258 32.46 11.66 -37.80
CA HIS A 258 32.71 12.61 -38.87
C HIS A 258 32.10 12.05 -40.16
N ARG A 259 31.16 12.80 -40.75
CA ARG A 259 30.70 12.57 -42.12
C ARG A 259 31.84 12.96 -43.06
N SER A 260 32.70 12.01 -43.39
CA SER A 260 33.70 12.17 -44.45
C SER A 260 32.97 12.38 -45.77
N GLY A 261 33.36 13.44 -46.49
CA GLY A 261 32.86 13.73 -47.82
C GLY A 261 33.21 12.60 -48.79
N ALA A 262 32.26 12.32 -49.68
CA ALA A 262 32.46 11.51 -50.87
C ALA A 262 31.96 12.30 -52.08
N THR A 263 32.89 12.98 -52.75
CA THR A 263 33.04 12.94 -54.21
C THR A 263 34.28 12.07 -54.47
N PRO A 264 34.39 11.25 -55.54
CA PRO A 264 34.12 11.55 -56.97
C PRO A 264 33.30 10.41 -57.65
N THR A 265 32.93 10.39 -58.94
CA THR A 265 33.40 10.96 -60.21
C THR A 265 32.26 11.51 -61.05
#